data_AF-Q8R494-F1
#
_entry.id   AF-Q8R494-F1
#
_cell.length_a   1.000
_cell.length_b   1.000
_cell.length_c   1.000
_cell.angle_alpha   90.00
_cell.angle_beta   90.00
_cell.angle_gamma   90.00
#
_symmetry.space_group_name_H-M   'P 1'
#
loop_
_entity.id
_entity.type
_entity.pdbx_description
1 polymer ?
#
loop_
_entity_poly.entity_id
_entity_poly.type
_entity_poly.pdbx_seq_one_letter_code
_entity_poly.pdbx_strand_id
1 'polypeptide(L)'
;ETVIESDQFQPGVRYNFYLYGCTNQGYQLLRSIIGYIEELAPIVAPNFTVEDTSADSILVKWEDIPVEELRGFLRGYLFYFQKGERDTPKTRTFETGHSDIKLKNI
;
A
#
# COMPACT_ATOMS: atom_id res chain seq x y z
N GLU A 1 -2.84 0.39 -30.28
CA GLU A 1 -2.20 0.46 -28.95
C GLU A 1 -0.78 0.97 -29.15
N THR A 2 -0.32 1.92 -28.34
CA THR A 2 1.07 2.41 -28.37
C THR A 2 1.76 1.84 -27.15
N VAL A 3 2.88 1.16 -27.36
CA VAL A 3 3.72 0.61 -26.29
C VAL A 3 4.93 1.52 -26.11
N ILE A 4 5.24 1.83 -24.85
CA ILE A 4 6.44 2.58 -24.46
C ILE A 4 7.35 1.60 -23.71
N GLU A 5 8.53 1.33 -24.26
CA GLU A 5 9.50 0.41 -23.68
C GLU A 5 10.83 1.12 -23.47
N SER A 6 11.51 0.81 -22.37
CA SER A 6 12.86 1.28 -22.06
C SER A 6 13.53 0.28 -21.13
N ASP A 7 14.82 0.04 -21.36
CA ASP A 7 15.69 -0.75 -20.47
C ASP A 7 15.98 -0.03 -19.13
N GLN A 8 15.59 1.24 -19.01
CA GLN A 8 15.75 2.03 -17.78
C GLN A 8 14.60 1.84 -16.80
N PHE A 9 13.50 1.20 -17.20
CA PHE A 9 12.41 0.92 -16.28
C PHE A 9 12.79 -0.19 -15.29
N GLN A 10 12.51 0.03 -14.01
CA GLN A 10 12.90 -0.86 -12.93
C GLN A 10 11.66 -1.46 -12.25
N PRO A 11 11.68 -2.78 -11.94
CA PRO A 11 10.66 -3.42 -11.11
C PRO A 11 10.50 -2.76 -9.74
N GLY A 12 9.27 -2.56 -9.30
CA GLY A 12 8.94 -1.95 -8.01
C GLY A 12 9.12 -0.44 -7.92
N VAL A 13 9.42 0.25 -9.03
CA VAL A 13 9.50 1.73 -9.08
C VAL A 13 8.20 2.31 -9.65
N ARG A 14 7.64 3.32 -8.95
CA ARG A 14 6.42 4.03 -9.39
C ARG A 14 6.78 5.13 -10.38
N TYR A 15 6.19 5.07 -11.57
CA TYR A 15 6.37 6.08 -12.61
C TYR A 15 5.10 6.93 -12.78
N ASN A 16 5.30 8.22 -13.03
CA ASN A 16 4.25 9.16 -13.44
C ASN A 16 4.48 9.52 -14.91
N PHE A 17 3.60 9.03 -15.78
CA PHE A 17 3.63 9.29 -17.21
C PHE A 17 2.65 10.41 -17.56
N TYR A 18 3.17 11.44 -18.23
CA TYR A 18 2.39 12.56 -18.73
C TYR A 18 2.33 12.51 -20.26
N LEU A 19 1.15 12.30 -20.81
CA LEU A 19 0.91 12.31 -22.25
C LEU A 19 0.50 13.71 -22.68
N TYR A 20 1.29 14.32 -23.56
CA TYR A 20 0.99 15.63 -24.14
C TYR A 20 0.58 15.51 -25.60
N GLY A 21 -0.39 16.32 -26.01
CA GLY A 21 -0.77 16.53 -27.40
C GLY A 21 -0.19 17.84 -27.92
N CYS A 22 0.29 17.83 -29.16
CA CYS A 22 0.73 19.05 -29.83
C CYS A 22 -0.43 19.66 -30.61
N THR A 23 -0.73 20.93 -30.34
CA THR A 23 -1.79 21.69 -31.03
C THR A 23 -1.21 23.00 -31.57
N ASN A 24 -1.98 23.72 -32.40
CA ASN A 24 -1.61 25.06 -32.88
C ASN A 24 -1.47 26.09 -31.75
N GLN A 25 -1.97 25.77 -30.54
CA GLN A 25 -1.89 26.61 -29.34
C GLN A 25 -0.78 26.17 -28.38
N GLY A 26 0.03 25.17 -28.76
CA GLY A 26 1.11 24.60 -27.95
C GLY A 26 0.81 23.19 -27.43
N TYR A 27 1.62 22.75 -26.45
CA TYR A 27 1.47 21.45 -25.81
C TYR A 27 0.37 21.47 -24.76
N GLN A 28 -0.52 20.48 -24.82
CA GLN A 28 -1.61 20.28 -23.86
C GLN A 28 -1.46 18.92 -23.18
N LEU A 29 -1.56 18.87 -21.85
CA LEU A 29 -1.62 17.60 -21.13
C LEU A 29 -2.93 16.88 -21.46
N LEU A 30 -2.84 15.71 -22.08
CA LEU A 30 -3.97 14.86 -22.44
C LEU A 30 -4.29 13.85 -21.34
N ARG A 31 -3.26 13.30 -20.68
CA ARG A 31 -3.43 12.25 -19.67
C ARG A 31 -2.24 12.22 -18.70
N SER A 32 -2.54 11.91 -17.43
CA SER A 32 -1.56 11.49 -16.43
C SER A 32 -1.84 10.04 -16.06
N ILE A 33 -0.83 9.18 -16.09
CA ILE A 33 -0.92 7.75 -15.74
C ILE A 33 0.12 7.47 -14.67
N ILE A 34 -0.27 6.80 -13.61
CA ILE A 34 0.64 6.30 -12.59
C ILE A 34 0.69 4.79 -12.71
N GLY A 35 1.88 4.21 -12.68
CA GLY A 35 2.03 2.77 -12.87
C GLY A 35 3.38 2.22 -12.46
N TYR A 36 3.43 0.89 -12.42
CA TYR A 36 4.63 0.09 -12.26
C TYR A 36 4.76 -0.77 -13.51
N ILE A 37 5.98 -0.98 -13.99
CA ILE A 37 6.23 -1.97 -15.06
C ILE A 37 6.09 -3.40 -14.52
N GLU A 38 6.51 -3.59 -13.27
CA GLU A 38 6.30 -4.81 -12.50
C GLU A 38 6.10 -4.42 -11.02
N GLU A 39 4.99 -4.85 -10.43
CA GLU A 39 4.75 -4.69 -8.99
C GLU A 39 5.48 -5.78 -8.20
N LEU A 40 6.12 -5.40 -7.11
CA LEU A 40 6.83 -6.30 -6.20
C LEU A 40 6.23 -6.23 -4.80
N ALA A 41 6.62 -7.19 -3.95
CA ALA A 41 6.22 -7.17 -2.55
C ALA A 41 6.82 -5.95 -1.81
N PRO A 42 6.09 -5.39 -0.84
CA PRO A 42 6.62 -4.36 0.05
C PRO A 42 7.90 -4.83 0.76
N ILE A 43 8.83 -3.91 1.00
CA ILE A 43 10.10 -4.20 1.70
C ILE A 43 9.88 -4.30 3.20
N VAL A 44 8.93 -3.53 3.74
CA VAL A 44 8.67 -3.41 5.17
C VAL A 44 7.19 -3.63 5.49
N ALA A 45 6.93 -4.02 6.73
CA ALA A 45 5.61 -3.95 7.36
C ALA A 45 5.36 -2.50 7.84
N PRO A 46 4.09 -2.08 8.01
CA PRO A 46 3.82 -0.77 8.57
C PRO A 46 4.28 -0.71 10.03
N ASN A 47 4.80 0.44 10.45
CA ASN A 47 5.03 0.69 11.87
C ASN A 47 3.67 0.78 12.57
N PHE A 48 3.50 0.01 13.65
CA PHE A 48 2.26 0.00 14.41
C PHE A 48 2.50 0.23 15.90
N THR A 49 1.50 0.81 16.57
CA THR A 49 1.45 1.05 18.00
C THR A 49 0.19 0.44 18.59
N VAL A 50 0.28 0.03 19.87
CA VAL A 50 -0.89 -0.32 20.67
C VAL A 50 -1.27 0.91 21.48
N GLU A 51 -2.42 1.50 21.17
CA GLU A 51 -2.88 2.75 21.78
C GLU A 51 -3.72 2.52 23.03
N ASP A 52 -4.50 1.43 23.07
CA ASP A 52 -5.39 1.11 24.18
C ASP A 52 -5.55 -0.41 24.32
N THR A 53 -5.76 -0.89 25.55
CA THR A 53 -5.95 -2.30 25.87
C THR A 53 -6.95 -2.45 27.01
N SER A 54 -7.93 -3.34 26.82
CA SER A 54 -8.88 -3.79 27.85
C SER A 54 -8.70 -5.29 28.11
N ALA A 55 -9.50 -5.85 29.02
CA ALA A 55 -9.54 -7.28 29.30
C ALA A 55 -9.95 -8.15 28.08
N ASP A 56 -10.54 -7.55 27.06
CA ASP A 56 -11.13 -8.24 25.89
C ASP A 56 -10.84 -7.57 24.54
N SER A 57 -10.07 -6.47 24.51
CA SER A 57 -9.82 -5.72 23.28
C SER A 57 -8.49 -4.98 23.26
N ILE A 58 -7.96 -4.76 22.07
CA ILE A 58 -6.75 -3.97 21.82
C ILE A 58 -7.05 -3.02 20.66
N LEU A 59 -6.69 -1.74 20.81
CA LEU A 59 -6.68 -0.76 19.74
C LEU A 59 -5.27 -0.65 19.18
N VAL A 60 -5.10 -0.98 17.91
CA VAL A 60 -3.84 -0.87 17.17
C VAL A 60 -3.97 0.26 16.16
N LYS A 61 -2.93 1.08 16.05
CA LYS A 61 -2.77 2.07 14.98
C LYS A 61 -1.52 1.80 14.19
N TRP A 62 -1.49 2.22 12.93
CA TRP A 62 -0.31 2.11 12.10
C TRP A 62 -0.17 3.28 11.15
N GLU A 63 1.06 3.51 10.71
CA GLU A 63 1.41 4.53 9.75
C GLU A 63 1.37 3.97 8.32
N ASP A 64 1.14 4.85 7.35
CA ASP A 64 1.24 4.49 5.94
C ASP A 64 2.68 4.16 5.56
N ILE A 65 2.86 3.11 4.76
CA ILE A 65 4.17 2.72 4.23
C ILE A 65 4.56 3.69 3.10
N PRO A 66 5.78 4.24 3.09
CA PRO A 66 6.29 5.06 1.99
C PRO A 66 6.13 4.36 0.63
N VAL A 67 5.82 5.13 -0.40
CA VAL A 67 5.52 4.61 -1.75
C VAL A 67 6.69 3.81 -2.34
N GLU A 68 7.91 4.23 -2.03
CA GLU A 68 9.15 3.61 -2.46
C GLU A 68 9.35 2.23 -1.82
N GLU A 69 8.79 2.03 -0.62
CA GLU A 69 8.88 0.78 0.13
C GLU A 69 7.74 -0.18 -0.18
N LEU A 70 6.59 0.33 -0.66
CA LEU A 70 5.47 -0.49 -1.12
C LEU A 70 5.80 -1.32 -2.37
N ARG A 71 6.61 -0.75 -3.28
CA ARG A 71 7.02 -1.36 -4.56
C ARG A 71 5.87 -1.89 -5.44
N GLY A 72 4.66 -1.42 -5.20
CA GLY A 72 3.46 -1.79 -5.93
C GLY A 72 2.27 -0.97 -5.45
N PHE A 73 1.08 -1.30 -5.95
CA PHE A 73 -0.14 -0.74 -5.40
C PHE A 73 -0.53 -1.50 -4.14
N LEU A 74 -0.55 -0.81 -3.00
CA LEU A 74 -0.98 -1.40 -1.74
C LEU A 74 -2.41 -1.93 -1.91
N ARG A 75 -2.62 -3.20 -1.57
CA ARG A 75 -3.93 -3.86 -1.65
C ARG A 75 -4.67 -3.83 -0.31
N GLY A 76 -3.93 -3.78 0.78
CA GLY A 76 -4.48 -3.86 2.13
C GLY A 76 -3.48 -4.37 3.15
N TYR A 77 -3.96 -4.56 4.36
CA TYR A 77 -3.19 -5.00 5.53
C TYR A 77 -3.72 -6.33 6.07
N LEU A 78 -2.82 -7.17 6.59
CA LEU A 78 -3.16 -8.44 7.22
C LEU A 78 -2.61 -8.48 8.65
N PHE A 79 -3.52 -8.54 9.63
CA PHE A 79 -3.19 -8.57 11.05
C PHE A 79 -3.23 -9.99 11.57
N TYR A 80 -2.17 -10.39 12.26
CA TYR A 80 -2.08 -11.64 13.02
C TYR A 80 -2.16 -11.33 14.51
N PHE A 81 -3.06 -11.99 15.23
CA PHE A 81 -3.23 -11.78 16.67
C PHE A 81 -3.64 -13.08 17.38
N GLN A 82 -3.26 -13.23 18.64
CA GLN A 82 -3.45 -14.44 19.41
C GLN A 82 -3.67 -14.11 20.89
N LYS A 83 -4.56 -14.85 21.57
CA LYS A 83 -4.85 -14.72 23.00
C LYS A 83 -3.97 -15.70 23.79
N GLY A 84 -2.76 -15.27 24.16
CA GLY A 84 -1.80 -16.10 24.91
C GLY A 84 -1.17 -17.23 24.08
N GLU A 85 -0.05 -17.79 24.55
CA GLU A 85 0.85 -18.61 23.72
C GLU A 85 0.28 -19.93 23.16
N ARG A 86 -0.82 -20.45 23.72
CA ARG A 86 -1.39 -21.76 23.34
C ARG A 86 -2.54 -21.68 22.34
N ASP A 87 -3.09 -20.49 22.11
CA ASP A 87 -4.22 -20.31 21.21
C ASP A 87 -3.79 -20.33 19.74
N THR A 88 -4.71 -20.54 18.80
CA THR A 88 -4.40 -20.43 17.38
C THR A 88 -4.34 -18.96 16.96
N PRO A 89 -3.31 -18.53 16.19
CA PRO A 89 -3.29 -17.20 15.60
C PRO A 89 -4.52 -16.96 14.73
N LYS A 90 -5.19 -15.83 14.96
CA LYS A 90 -6.31 -15.34 14.15
C LYS A 90 -5.80 -14.29 13.19
N THR A 91 -6.46 -14.19 12.04
CA THR A 91 -6.15 -13.20 11.01
C THR A 91 -7.32 -12.27 10.75
N ARG A 92 -7.04 -10.99 10.48
CA ARG A 92 -8.01 -10.08 9.86
C ARG A 92 -7.37 -9.28 8.73
N THR A 93 -8.11 -9.13 7.64
CA THR A 93 -7.71 -8.37 6.46
C THR A 93 -8.44 -7.03 6.43
N PHE A 94 -7.73 -5.98 6.00
CA PHE A 94 -8.26 -4.63 5.84
C PHE A 94 -7.87 -4.08 4.48
N GLU A 95 -8.79 -3.36 3.86
CA GLU A 95 -8.53 -2.59 2.64
C GLU A 95 -7.62 -1.40 2.94
N THR A 96 -7.13 -0.74 1.89
CA THR A 96 -6.36 0.51 2.02
C THR A 96 -7.18 1.65 2.64
N GLY A 97 -6.52 2.62 3.27
CA GLY A 97 -7.16 3.82 3.84
C GLY A 97 -7.60 3.68 5.30
N HIS A 98 -7.37 2.53 5.92
CA HIS A 98 -7.43 2.35 7.36
C HIS A 98 -6.06 2.62 7.99
N SER A 99 -6.04 3.28 9.14
CA SER A 99 -4.85 3.53 9.98
C SER A 99 -5.05 3.10 11.45
N ASP A 100 -6.20 2.51 11.76
CA ASP A 100 -6.52 1.98 13.08
C ASP A 100 -7.48 0.79 13.04
N ILE A 101 -7.41 -0.04 14.10
CA ILE A 101 -8.29 -1.18 14.31
C ILE A 101 -8.49 -1.47 15.80
N LYS A 102 -9.75 -1.61 16.22
CA LYS A 102 -10.09 -2.22 17.51
C LYS A 102 -10.35 -3.71 17.35
N LEU A 103 -9.37 -4.53 17.72
CA LEU A 103 -9.51 -5.98 17.84
C LEU A 103 -10.28 -6.29 19.13
N LYS A 104 -11.32 -7.12 19.04
CA LYS A 104 -12.17 -7.55 20.17
C LYS A 104 -12.12 -9.06 20.33
N ASN A 105 -12.47 -9.55 21.52
CA ASN A 105 -12.43 -10.96 21.92
C ASN A 105 -11.02 -11.54 21.81
N ILE A 106 -10.03 -10.74 22.21
CA ILE A 106 -8.63 -11.13 22.40
C ILE A 106 -8.36 -11.41 23.87
#